data_AF-A0A9P1GE59-F1
#
_entry.id   AF-A0A9P1GE59-F1
#
_cell.length_a   1.000
_cell.length_b   1.000
_cell.length_c   1.000
_cell.angle_alpha   90.00
_cell.angle_beta   90.00
_cell.angle_gamma   90.00
#
_symmetry.space_group_name_H-M   'P 1'
#
loop_
_entity.id
_entity.type
_entity.pdbx_description
1 polymer ?
#
loop_
_entity_poly.entity_id
_entity_poly.type
_entity_poly.pdbx_seq_one_letter_code
_entity_poly.pdbx_strand_id
1 'polypeptide(L)'
;MDDPDTELFHHLIEGVPAGFLRNIPPSHCFESTVATDEEPPPLFVHFDGWRSAHDDPAITTELVTEELKQGWVFEFPGTLEDAQAQYPVGVSVGKLVVAASTTRPPRLVVDSSVCGLNQNCPLPEKGSLPSAKDLIRSFPLRNSSSTVSGLSLDVKKRFTPEDFYQLDVEVNHNMQRDIVCYETLAQLAIVKLMTQHIPAQRYSLRISSPSDNTGAEAGVNSLFTTKTPLAFFLEKLCITATTTGIQLDASHISGKSNELADAISRWNFESDPPAGVDIANRSRFTLRDLWLGHAGVSVYPTHTSLSWLLPI
;
A
#
# COMPACT_ATOMS: atom_id res chain seq x y z
N MET A 1 -23.66 20.99 -21.89
CA MET A 1 -22.73 20.09 -21.18
C MET A 1 -23.35 20.02 -19.81
N ASP A 2 -24.07 18.95 -19.52
CA ASP A 2 -24.92 18.86 -18.33
C ASP A 2 -24.05 18.26 -17.23
N ASP A 3 -23.54 19.13 -16.36
CA ASP A 3 -22.75 18.72 -15.20
C ASP A 3 -23.68 18.05 -14.19
N PRO A 4 -23.43 16.78 -13.81
CA PRO A 4 -24.25 16.08 -12.82
C PRO A 4 -24.07 16.64 -11.40
N ASP A 5 -22.97 17.35 -11.08
CA ASP A 5 -22.77 17.99 -9.78
C ASP A 5 -23.25 19.44 -9.79
N THR A 6 -24.52 19.64 -9.48
CA THR A 6 -25.13 20.97 -9.43
C THR A 6 -24.83 21.75 -8.14
N GLU A 7 -24.35 21.06 -7.10
CA GLU A 7 -24.17 21.64 -5.75
C GLU A 7 -22.75 22.15 -5.51
N LEU A 8 -21.77 21.74 -6.32
CA LEU A 8 -20.36 22.14 -6.18
C LEU A 8 -20.17 23.65 -6.02
N PHE A 9 -20.81 24.46 -6.88
CA PHE A 9 -20.67 25.92 -6.81
C PHE A 9 -21.29 26.51 -5.55
N HIS A 10 -22.43 25.97 -5.09
CA HIS A 10 -23.04 26.38 -3.83
C HIS A 10 -22.11 26.06 -2.65
N HIS A 11 -21.57 24.85 -2.60
CA HIS A 11 -20.61 24.45 -1.57
C HIS A 11 -19.32 25.26 -1.57
N LEU A 12 -18.81 25.71 -2.72
CA LEU A 12 -17.63 26.56 -2.79
C LEU A 12 -17.87 27.97 -2.22
N ILE A 13 -19.11 28.46 -2.28
CA ILE A 13 -19.50 29.78 -1.79
C ILE A 13 -19.88 29.71 -0.30
N GLU A 14 -20.71 28.73 0.06
CA GLU A 14 -21.35 28.64 1.37
C GLU A 14 -20.57 27.75 2.36
N GLY A 15 -19.67 26.91 1.84
CA GLY A 15 -18.98 25.86 2.58
C GLY A 15 -19.62 24.49 2.37
N VAL A 16 -18.82 23.45 2.59
CA VAL A 16 -19.27 22.05 2.49
C VAL A 16 -19.83 21.60 3.84
N PRO A 17 -21.00 20.97 3.89
CA PRO A 17 -21.51 20.37 5.12
C PRO A 17 -20.55 19.31 5.68
N ALA A 18 -20.46 19.20 7.01
CA ALA A 18 -19.50 18.31 7.68
C ALA A 18 -19.82 16.80 7.54
N GLY A 19 -20.97 16.42 6.98
CA GLY A 19 -21.40 15.03 6.80
C GLY A 19 -22.25 14.48 7.95
N PHE A 20 -22.29 15.16 9.10
CA PHE A 20 -23.04 14.71 10.26
C PHE A 20 -24.53 14.56 9.94
N LEU A 21 -25.10 13.38 10.26
CA LEU A 21 -26.47 13.00 9.93
C LEU A 21 -26.78 13.01 8.42
N ARG A 22 -25.82 12.60 7.59
CA ARG A 22 -26.01 12.41 6.14
C ARG A 22 -26.37 13.71 5.39
N ASN A 23 -25.81 14.85 5.82
CA ASN A 23 -26.13 16.15 5.24
C ASN A 23 -25.25 16.56 4.03
N ILE A 24 -24.40 15.66 3.52
CA ILE A 24 -23.67 15.87 2.26
C ILE A 24 -24.52 15.30 1.12
N PRO A 25 -24.96 16.12 0.14
CA PRO A 25 -25.65 15.60 -1.03
C PRO A 25 -24.67 14.87 -1.98
N PRO A 26 -25.12 13.86 -2.73
CA PRO A 26 -24.31 13.21 -3.75
C PRO A 26 -23.98 14.18 -4.90
N SER A 27 -22.74 14.12 -5.39
CA SER A 27 -22.28 14.84 -6.59
C SER A 27 -22.71 14.18 -7.89
N HIS A 28 -23.12 12.91 -7.84
CA HIS A 28 -23.42 12.04 -8.99
C HIS A 28 -22.23 11.82 -9.94
N CYS A 29 -21.02 12.22 -9.53
CA CYS A 29 -19.78 12.03 -10.27
C CYS A 29 -19.01 10.76 -9.87
N PHE A 30 -19.36 10.17 -8.72
CA PHE A 30 -18.64 9.04 -8.12
C PHE A 30 -19.58 7.85 -7.87
N GLU A 31 -18.99 6.68 -7.59
CA GLU A 31 -19.77 5.48 -7.27
C GLU A 31 -20.50 5.66 -5.94
N SER A 32 -21.82 5.47 -5.93
CA SER A 32 -22.62 5.58 -4.72
C SER A 32 -22.23 4.52 -3.69
N THR A 33 -22.17 4.91 -2.41
CA THR A 33 -22.01 3.94 -1.33
C THR A 33 -23.31 3.15 -1.15
N VAL A 34 -23.19 1.87 -0.82
CA VAL A 34 -24.36 1.04 -0.49
C VAL A 34 -25.00 1.62 0.76
N ALA A 35 -26.25 2.05 0.65
CA ALA A 35 -27.01 2.54 1.79
C ALA A 35 -27.09 1.44 2.86
N THR A 36 -26.57 1.71 4.06
CA THR A 36 -26.83 0.88 5.21
C THR A 36 -28.09 1.39 5.91
N ASP A 37 -29.06 0.48 6.08
CA ASP A 37 -30.27 0.70 6.88
C ASP A 37 -29.96 0.74 8.40
N GLU A 38 -28.68 0.64 8.77
CA GLU A 38 -28.24 0.72 10.16
C GLU A 38 -28.39 2.15 10.68
N GLU A 39 -29.06 2.29 11.82
CA GLU A 39 -29.08 3.55 12.56
C GLU A 39 -27.65 3.91 12.98
N PRO A 40 -27.26 5.19 12.87
CA PRO A 40 -25.95 5.63 13.32
C PRO A 40 -25.75 5.29 14.81
N PRO A 41 -24.54 4.86 15.22
CA PRO A 41 -24.27 4.63 16.64
C PRO A 41 -24.42 5.93 17.44
N PRO A 42 -24.78 5.86 18.73
CA PRO A 42 -24.88 7.05 19.57
C PRO A 42 -23.53 7.75 19.70
N LEU A 43 -23.57 9.05 19.97
CA LEU A 43 -22.37 9.83 20.28
C LEU A 43 -21.91 9.54 21.71
N PHE A 44 -20.60 9.40 21.89
CA PHE A 44 -19.99 9.19 23.21
C PHE A 44 -19.06 10.34 23.59
N VAL A 45 -18.88 10.49 24.90
CA VAL A 45 -18.00 11.48 25.50
C VAL A 45 -16.94 10.74 26.31
N HIS A 46 -15.68 10.93 25.92
CA HIS A 46 -14.52 10.40 26.63
C HIS A 46 -13.82 11.54 27.36
N PHE A 47 -13.59 11.38 28.66
CA PHE A 47 -12.94 12.39 29.50
C PHE A 47 -11.44 12.22 29.63
N ASP A 48 -10.87 11.20 28.96
CA ASP A 48 -9.46 10.87 29.09
C ASP A 48 -8.80 10.63 27.73
N GLY A 49 -7.49 10.89 27.68
CA GLY A 49 -6.68 10.70 26.50
C GLY A 49 -6.36 9.24 26.22
N TRP A 50 -5.78 8.98 25.05
CA TRP A 50 -5.03 7.76 24.86
C TRP A 50 -3.68 7.87 25.56
N ARG A 51 -3.06 6.72 25.89
CA ARG A 51 -1.77 6.65 26.61
C ARG A 51 -0.71 7.62 26.07
N SER A 52 -0.60 7.74 24.75
CA SER A 52 0.34 8.65 24.08
C SER A 52 0.22 10.12 24.50
N ALA A 53 -0.98 10.58 24.88
CA ALA A 53 -1.18 11.94 25.37
C ALA A 53 -0.69 12.14 26.82
N HIS A 54 -0.52 11.04 27.57
CA HIS A 54 -0.01 11.04 28.94
C HIS A 54 1.47 10.69 29.04
N ASP A 55 2.04 10.06 28.01
CA ASP A 55 3.46 9.66 28.01
C ASP A 55 4.40 10.88 28.08
N ASP A 56 4.01 12.02 27.49
CA ASP A 56 4.69 13.31 27.64
C ASP A 56 3.68 14.47 27.84
N PRO A 57 3.29 14.76 29.09
CA PRO A 57 2.30 15.80 29.38
C PRO A 57 2.76 17.22 29.01
N ALA A 58 4.07 17.46 28.94
CA ALA A 58 4.61 18.77 28.60
C ALA A 58 4.37 19.06 27.11
N ILE A 59 4.69 18.10 26.24
CA ILE A 59 4.42 18.21 24.80
C ILE A 59 2.91 18.33 24.54
N THR A 60 2.08 17.51 25.20
CA THR A 60 0.62 17.60 25.05
C THR A 60 0.10 18.99 25.41
N THR A 61 0.56 19.56 26.53
CA THR A 61 0.14 20.89 26.98
C THR A 61 0.61 21.99 26.02
N GLU A 62 1.84 21.89 25.51
CA GLU A 62 2.38 22.83 24.52
C GLU A 62 1.53 22.82 23.25
N LEU A 63 1.24 21.63 22.70
CA LEU A 63 0.43 21.49 21.49
C LEU A 63 -0.99 22.03 21.67
N VAL A 64 -1.66 21.72 22.79
CA VAL A 64 -3.01 22.25 23.08
C VAL A 64 -2.99 23.77 23.23
N THR A 65 -1.96 24.33 23.88
CA THR A 65 -1.81 25.77 24.05
C THR A 65 -1.63 26.48 22.72
N GLU A 66 -0.88 25.87 21.79
CA GLU A 66 -0.66 26.42 20.46
C GLU A 66 -1.97 26.41 19.64
N GLU A 67 -2.75 25.34 19.69
CA GLU A 67 -4.07 25.24 19.03
C GLU A 67 -5.05 26.30 19.59
N LEU A 68 -5.06 26.53 20.92
CA LEU A 68 -5.84 27.59 21.57
C LEU A 68 -5.41 28.98 21.11
N LYS A 69 -4.09 29.22 21.06
CA LYS A 69 -3.52 30.51 20.65
C LYS A 69 -3.80 30.82 19.19
N GLN A 70 -3.84 29.80 18.33
CA GLN A 70 -4.20 29.95 16.92
C GLN A 70 -5.72 30.08 16.70
N GLY A 71 -6.53 29.88 17.75
CA GLY A 71 -7.99 29.97 17.69
C GLY A 71 -8.64 28.79 16.97
N TRP A 72 -7.93 27.67 16.84
CA TRP A 72 -8.45 26.45 16.22
C TRP A 72 -9.34 25.65 17.17
N VAL A 73 -9.04 25.74 18.46
CA VAL A 73 -9.87 25.21 19.55
C VAL A 73 -10.14 26.32 20.56
N PHE A 74 -11.18 26.14 21.37
CA PHE A 74 -11.53 27.05 22.45
C PHE A 74 -12.00 26.28 23.67
N GLU A 75 -11.86 26.87 24.84
CA GLU A 75 -12.44 26.34 26.07
C GLU A 75 -13.95 26.61 26.06
N PHE A 76 -14.75 25.54 26.17
CA PHE A 76 -16.19 25.68 26.25
C PHE A 76 -16.59 26.19 27.64
N PRO A 77 -17.31 27.33 27.75
CA PRO A 77 -17.71 27.87 29.04
C PRO A 77 -18.92 27.11 29.58
N GLY A 78 -18.71 26.26 30.59
CA GLY A 78 -19.78 25.53 31.28
C GLY A 78 -19.47 24.04 31.43
N THR A 79 -20.50 23.26 31.69
CA THR A 79 -20.40 21.79 31.81
C THR A 79 -20.70 21.09 30.48
N LEU A 80 -20.52 19.77 30.46
CA LEU A 80 -20.92 18.95 29.32
C LEU A 80 -22.44 19.03 29.08
N GLU A 81 -23.24 19.10 30.15
CA GLU A 81 -24.69 19.26 30.07
C GLU A 81 -25.06 20.61 29.43
N ASP A 82 -24.34 21.69 29.77
CA ASP A 82 -24.51 23.00 29.13
C ASP A 82 -24.19 22.92 27.62
N ALA A 83 -23.12 22.19 27.26
CA ALA A 83 -22.76 21.96 25.86
C ALA A 83 -23.83 21.16 25.12
N GLN A 84 -24.39 20.12 25.74
CA GLN A 84 -25.47 19.32 25.16
C GLN A 84 -26.77 20.12 25.00
N ALA A 85 -27.06 21.04 25.92
CA ALA A 85 -28.18 21.96 25.79
C ALA A 85 -27.96 23.00 24.68
N GLN A 86 -26.73 23.50 24.53
CA GLN A 86 -26.36 24.44 23.47
C GLN A 86 -26.34 23.80 22.08
N TYR A 87 -25.92 22.52 21.99
CA TYR A 87 -25.81 21.77 20.74
C TYR A 87 -26.75 20.55 20.75
N PRO A 88 -28.07 20.76 20.58
CA PRO A 88 -29.08 19.70 20.71
C PRO A 88 -28.99 18.63 19.62
N VAL A 89 -28.27 18.92 18.52
CA VAL A 89 -28.00 17.99 17.43
C VAL A 89 -27.06 16.85 17.89
N GLY A 90 -26.22 17.10 18.90
CA GLY A 90 -25.34 16.11 19.50
C GLY A 90 -23.98 16.68 19.89
N VAL A 91 -23.42 16.14 20.96
CA VAL A 91 -22.06 16.45 21.44
C VAL A 91 -21.30 15.14 21.57
N SER A 92 -20.08 15.10 21.00
CA SER A 92 -19.16 13.98 21.14
C SER A 92 -17.79 14.49 21.58
N VAL A 93 -17.10 13.73 22.41
CA VAL A 93 -15.72 14.04 22.81
C VAL A 93 -14.86 12.82 22.52
N GLY A 94 -14.00 12.94 21.50
CA GLY A 94 -13.03 11.94 21.13
C GLY A 94 -11.85 11.88 22.10
N LYS A 95 -10.95 10.93 21.89
CA LYS A 95 -9.75 10.79 22.74
C LYS A 95 -8.57 11.51 22.14
N LEU A 96 -7.83 12.24 22.98
CA LEU A 96 -6.63 12.96 22.57
C LEU A 96 -5.44 12.01 22.38
N VAL A 97 -4.67 12.22 21.32
CA VAL A 97 -3.46 11.48 20.95
C VAL A 97 -2.35 12.47 20.63
N VAL A 98 -1.12 12.18 21.06
CA VAL A 98 0.08 12.81 20.52
C VAL A 98 0.72 11.83 19.54
N ALA A 99 0.72 12.19 18.27
CA ALA A 99 1.31 11.38 17.20
C ALA A 99 2.77 11.79 16.98
N ALA A 100 3.70 11.05 17.59
CA ALA A 100 5.15 11.23 17.40
C ALA A 100 5.68 10.43 16.20
N SER A 101 6.72 10.95 15.55
CA SER A 101 7.47 10.21 14.51
C SER A 101 8.93 10.63 14.50
N THR A 102 9.81 9.80 13.94
CA THR A 102 11.24 10.12 13.84
C THR A 102 11.57 11.16 12.78
N THR A 103 10.66 11.41 11.83
CA THR A 103 10.89 12.28 10.66
C THR A 103 10.09 13.57 10.68
N ARG A 104 9.12 13.70 11.59
CA ARG A 104 8.22 14.86 11.68
C ARG A 104 7.97 15.23 13.14
N PRO A 105 7.74 16.52 13.45
CA PRO A 105 7.41 16.97 14.79
C PRO A 105 6.14 16.28 15.33
N PRO A 106 6.03 16.12 16.65
CA PRO A 106 4.81 15.60 17.27
C PRO A 106 3.63 16.53 16.96
N ARG A 107 2.44 15.94 16.81
CA ARG A 107 1.21 16.69 16.55
C ARG A 107 0.04 16.15 17.33
N LEU A 108 -0.91 17.03 17.60
CA LEU A 108 -2.16 16.70 18.27
C LEU A 108 -3.10 15.98 17.29
N VAL A 109 -3.75 14.93 17.74
CA VAL A 109 -4.76 14.20 16.98
C VAL A 109 -5.92 13.86 17.91
N VAL A 110 -7.15 14.11 17.46
CA VAL A 110 -8.35 13.64 18.15
C VAL A 110 -8.85 12.38 17.46
N ASP A 111 -8.86 11.28 18.18
CA ASP A 111 -9.45 10.03 17.70
C ASP A 111 -10.97 10.08 17.87
N SER A 112 -11.64 10.38 16.76
CA SER A 112 -13.10 10.44 16.66
C SER A 112 -13.74 9.09 16.31
N SER A 113 -12.94 8.04 16.11
CA SER A 113 -13.48 6.70 15.80
C SER A 113 -14.14 6.03 17.00
N VAL A 114 -13.77 6.45 18.22
CA VAL A 114 -14.29 5.92 19.50
C VAL A 114 -15.49 6.67 20.05
N CYS A 115 -15.82 7.84 19.49
CA CYS A 115 -16.93 8.66 19.97
C CYS A 115 -18.19 8.57 19.09
N GLY A 116 -18.19 7.69 18.08
CA GLY A 116 -19.31 7.52 17.16
C GLY A 116 -19.39 8.56 16.04
N LEU A 117 -18.61 9.64 16.09
CA LEU A 117 -18.72 10.77 15.16
C LEU A 117 -18.45 10.36 13.71
N ASN A 118 -17.37 9.61 13.45
CA ASN A 118 -17.02 9.19 12.09
C ASN A 118 -18.13 8.35 11.44
N GLN A 119 -18.77 7.46 12.21
CA GLN A 119 -19.87 6.63 11.71
C GLN A 119 -21.14 7.45 11.45
N ASN A 120 -21.29 8.59 12.14
CA ASN A 120 -22.39 9.54 11.93
C ASN A 120 -22.14 10.52 10.76
N CYS A 121 -20.96 10.47 10.13
CA CYS A 121 -20.60 11.29 8.97
C CYS A 121 -20.37 10.43 7.71
N PRO A 122 -21.35 9.64 7.24
CA PRO A 122 -21.15 8.80 6.06
C PRO A 122 -21.07 9.66 4.79
N LEU A 123 -20.14 9.29 3.91
CA LEU A 123 -20.04 9.88 2.58
C LEU A 123 -21.00 9.14 1.62
N PRO A 124 -21.84 9.87 0.85
CA PRO A 124 -22.83 9.27 -0.05
C PRO A 124 -22.19 8.60 -1.27
N GLU A 125 -20.93 8.94 -1.56
CA GLU A 125 -20.21 8.43 -2.73
C GLU A 125 -18.75 8.17 -2.38
N LYS A 126 -18.15 7.20 -3.08
CA LYS A 126 -16.77 6.78 -2.89
C LYS A 126 -15.93 7.25 -4.06
N GLY A 127 -15.03 8.20 -3.80
CA GLY A 127 -13.92 8.46 -4.70
C GLY A 127 -12.99 7.24 -4.75
N SER A 128 -12.77 6.69 -5.94
CA SER A 128 -11.65 5.78 -6.20
C SER A 128 -10.60 6.52 -7.01
N LEU A 129 -9.42 6.71 -6.43
CA LEU A 129 -8.26 7.10 -7.23
C LEU A 129 -7.82 5.86 -8.02
N PRO A 130 -7.52 5.98 -9.32
CA PRO A 130 -6.99 4.85 -10.08
C PRO A 130 -5.73 4.34 -9.40
N SER A 131 -5.68 3.05 -9.09
CA SER A 131 -4.47 2.42 -8.59
C SER A 131 -3.40 2.39 -9.69
N ALA A 132 -2.14 2.18 -9.31
CA ALA A 132 -1.10 1.91 -10.31
C ALA A 132 -1.47 0.70 -11.20
N LYS A 133 -2.20 -0.30 -10.66
CA LYS A 133 -2.75 -1.40 -11.47
C LYS A 133 -3.77 -0.93 -12.49
N ASP A 134 -4.59 0.07 -12.19
CA ASP A 134 -5.59 0.61 -13.13
C ASP A 134 -4.92 1.41 -14.26
N LEU A 135 -3.82 2.11 -13.96
CA LEU A 135 -2.92 2.70 -14.97
C LEU A 135 -2.22 1.64 -15.83
N ILE A 136 -1.76 0.54 -15.23
CA ILE A 136 -1.12 -0.56 -15.98
C ILE A 136 -2.15 -1.26 -16.88
N ARG A 137 -3.38 -1.47 -16.41
CA ARG A 137 -4.47 -2.09 -17.17
C ARG A 137 -4.92 -1.26 -18.37
N SER A 138 -4.72 0.06 -18.32
CA SER A 138 -5.05 0.97 -19.42
C SER A 138 -3.96 1.04 -20.51
N PHE A 139 -2.88 0.25 -20.41
CA PHE A 139 -1.73 0.31 -21.29
C PHE A 139 -1.18 -1.09 -21.67
N PRO A 140 -1.23 -1.57 -22.94
CA PRO A 140 -2.29 -1.54 -23.95
C PRO A 140 -3.24 -2.77 -23.89
N LEU A 141 -4.39 -2.68 -24.58
CA LEU A 141 -5.43 -3.73 -24.73
C LEU A 141 -4.88 -5.07 -25.23
N ARG A 142 -4.68 -6.07 -24.36
CA ARG A 142 -4.19 -7.39 -24.78
C ARG A 142 -4.86 -8.53 -24.00
N ASN A 143 -6.00 -8.96 -24.54
CA ASN A 143 -6.75 -10.15 -24.11
C ASN A 143 -5.97 -11.44 -24.42
N SER A 144 -5.43 -12.07 -23.40
CA SER A 144 -5.12 -13.50 -23.41
C SER A 144 -5.54 -14.08 -22.06
N SER A 145 -6.46 -15.04 -22.08
CA SER A 145 -7.03 -15.69 -20.89
C SER A 145 -6.43 -17.08 -20.61
N SER A 146 -5.20 -17.35 -21.08
CA SER A 146 -4.54 -18.63 -20.83
C SER A 146 -3.83 -18.63 -19.48
N THR A 147 -4.21 -19.55 -18.60
CA THR A 147 -3.59 -19.79 -17.29
C THR A 147 -2.16 -20.31 -17.48
N VAL A 148 -1.18 -19.65 -16.85
CA VAL A 148 0.21 -20.13 -16.76
C VAL A 148 0.56 -20.23 -15.28
N SER A 149 1.06 -21.38 -14.85
CA SER A 149 1.43 -21.63 -13.45
C SER A 149 2.75 -20.94 -13.10
N GLY A 150 2.78 -20.24 -11.97
CA GLY A 150 3.95 -19.54 -11.44
C GLY A 150 4.60 -20.29 -10.26
N LEU A 151 5.93 -20.23 -10.20
CA LEU A 151 6.79 -20.75 -9.13
C LEU A 151 7.06 -19.64 -8.11
N SER A 152 6.96 -19.95 -6.82
CA SER A 152 7.33 -19.04 -5.72
C SER A 152 8.82 -19.14 -5.41
N LEU A 153 9.46 -17.98 -5.20
CA LEU A 153 10.85 -17.85 -4.75
C LEU A 153 10.87 -16.97 -3.51
N ASP A 154 11.62 -17.36 -2.48
CA ASP A 154 11.96 -16.52 -1.32
C ASP A 154 13.47 -16.29 -1.31
N VAL A 155 13.88 -15.01 -1.22
CA VAL A 155 15.28 -14.58 -1.27
C VAL A 155 15.73 -14.20 0.13
N LYS A 156 15.97 -15.21 0.97
CA LYS A 156 16.57 -15.00 2.29
C LYS A 156 18.08 -15.30 2.25
N LYS A 157 18.88 -14.45 2.91
CA LYS A 157 20.35 -14.54 3.08
C LYS A 157 21.24 -14.42 1.84
N ARG A 158 20.70 -14.22 0.63
CA ARG A 158 21.55 -14.00 -0.57
C ARG A 158 22.16 -12.59 -0.62
N PHE A 159 21.41 -11.59 -0.18
CA PHE A 159 21.81 -10.20 -0.19
C PHE A 159 21.94 -9.68 1.24
N THR A 160 22.88 -8.77 1.48
CA THR A 160 23.07 -8.09 2.77
C THR A 160 22.60 -6.64 2.68
N PRO A 161 22.38 -5.94 3.80
CA PRO A 161 22.03 -4.52 3.79
C PRO A 161 23.01 -3.67 2.96
N GLU A 162 24.31 -4.00 2.99
CA GLU A 162 25.35 -3.31 2.23
C GLU A 162 25.14 -3.38 0.71
N ASP A 163 24.56 -4.48 0.19
CA ASP A 163 24.24 -4.60 -1.22
C ASP A 163 23.17 -3.58 -1.64
N PHE A 164 22.22 -3.27 -0.75
CA PHE A 164 21.16 -2.28 -0.99
C PHE A 164 21.64 -0.84 -0.80
N TYR A 165 22.57 -0.61 0.14
CA TYR A 165 23.19 0.71 0.30
C TYR A 165 23.97 1.12 -0.95
N GLN A 166 24.60 0.18 -1.66
CA GLN A 166 25.25 0.44 -2.95
C GLN A 166 24.26 0.89 -4.05
N LEU A 167 22.97 0.64 -3.86
CA LEU A 167 21.88 1.04 -4.75
C LEU A 167 21.14 2.28 -4.25
N ASP A 168 21.67 2.94 -3.21
CA ASP A 168 21.05 4.09 -2.53
C ASP A 168 19.68 3.75 -1.93
N VAL A 169 19.54 2.53 -1.39
CA VAL A 169 18.33 2.04 -0.73
C VAL A 169 18.64 1.77 0.73
N GLU A 170 18.15 2.66 1.61
CA GLU A 170 18.32 2.54 3.06
C GLU A 170 17.37 1.48 3.64
N VAL A 171 17.83 0.24 3.69
CA VAL A 171 17.19 -0.85 4.43
C VAL A 171 17.70 -0.94 5.87
N ASN A 172 16.91 -1.51 6.76
CA ASN A 172 17.31 -1.74 8.13
C ASN A 172 18.43 -2.79 8.22
N HIS A 173 19.45 -2.51 9.03
CA HIS A 173 20.51 -3.46 9.32
C HIS A 173 19.96 -4.79 9.88
N ASN A 174 18.87 -4.75 10.65
CA ASN A 174 18.09 -5.95 10.95
C ASN A 174 17.07 -6.19 9.83
N MET A 175 17.46 -7.02 8.86
CA MET A 175 16.64 -7.34 7.69
C MET A 175 15.24 -7.89 8.04
N GLN A 176 15.03 -8.50 9.22
CA GLN A 176 13.68 -8.94 9.59
C GLN A 176 12.69 -7.79 9.80
N ARG A 177 13.17 -6.58 10.09
CA ARG A 177 12.29 -5.41 10.20
C ARG A 177 11.73 -4.97 8.85
N ASP A 178 12.44 -5.30 7.77
CA ASP A 178 12.03 -5.01 6.39
C ASP A 178 11.69 -6.29 5.62
N ILE A 179 11.24 -7.35 6.31
CA ILE A 179 10.92 -8.64 5.68
C ILE A 179 9.96 -8.51 4.50
N VAL A 180 8.99 -7.59 4.61
CA VAL A 180 8.04 -7.25 3.54
C VAL A 180 8.73 -6.81 2.25
N CYS A 181 9.85 -6.07 2.36
CA CYS A 181 10.62 -5.61 1.21
C CYS A 181 11.30 -6.77 0.49
N TYR A 182 11.92 -7.68 1.23
CA TYR A 182 12.62 -8.83 0.65
C TYR A 182 11.65 -9.84 0.04
N GLU A 183 10.47 -10.00 0.63
CA GLU A 183 9.40 -10.78 0.01
C GLU A 183 8.86 -10.12 -1.26
N THR A 184 8.73 -8.79 -1.27
CA THR A 184 8.40 -8.03 -2.49
C THR A 184 9.48 -8.19 -3.57
N LEU A 185 10.76 -8.21 -3.19
CA LEU A 185 11.89 -8.49 -4.10
C LEU A 185 11.79 -9.91 -4.67
N ALA A 186 11.36 -10.87 -3.86
CA ALA A 186 11.14 -12.24 -4.29
C ALA A 186 10.02 -12.33 -5.34
N GLN A 187 8.92 -11.58 -5.13
CA GLN A 187 7.85 -11.44 -6.12
C GLN A 187 8.34 -10.78 -7.43
N LEU A 188 9.20 -9.75 -7.33
CA LEU A 188 9.88 -9.16 -8.50
C LEU A 188 10.76 -10.19 -9.23
N ALA A 189 11.46 -11.07 -8.51
CA ALA A 189 12.26 -12.13 -9.13
C ALA A 189 11.41 -13.11 -9.94
N ILE A 190 10.18 -13.41 -9.52
CA ILE A 190 9.23 -14.24 -10.27
C ILE A 190 8.85 -13.58 -11.60
N VAL A 191 8.54 -12.27 -11.57
CA VAL A 191 8.25 -11.51 -12.80
C VAL A 191 9.47 -11.53 -13.73
N LYS A 192 10.67 -11.25 -13.20
CA LYS A 192 11.93 -11.27 -13.96
C LYS A 192 12.23 -12.65 -14.54
N LEU A 193 11.99 -13.73 -13.81
CA LEU A 193 12.14 -15.09 -14.32
C LEU A 193 11.25 -15.33 -15.53
N MET A 194 9.98 -14.93 -15.47
CA MET A 194 9.07 -15.09 -16.60
C MET A 194 9.50 -14.28 -17.83
N THR A 195 10.11 -13.11 -17.65
CA THR A 195 10.66 -12.34 -18.78
C THR A 195 11.78 -13.07 -19.53
N GLN A 196 12.53 -13.95 -18.86
CA GLN A 196 13.59 -14.75 -19.50
C GLN A 196 13.02 -15.88 -20.37
N HIS A 197 11.87 -16.42 -19.98
CA HIS A 197 11.24 -17.53 -20.71
C HIS A 197 10.31 -17.07 -21.83
N ILE A 198 9.77 -15.85 -21.73
CA ILE A 198 8.82 -15.31 -22.71
C ILE A 198 9.28 -13.93 -23.20
N PRO A 199 10.47 -13.85 -23.84
CA PRO A 199 11.01 -12.59 -24.33
C PRO A 199 10.12 -12.01 -25.44
N ALA A 200 10.01 -10.67 -25.46
CA ALA A 200 9.26 -9.93 -26.48
C ALA A 200 7.77 -10.32 -26.61
N GLN A 201 7.16 -10.83 -25.53
CA GLN A 201 5.75 -11.12 -25.52
C GLN A 201 4.92 -9.88 -25.87
N ARG A 202 3.90 -10.10 -26.68
CA ARG A 202 2.89 -9.06 -26.90
C ARG A 202 1.80 -9.21 -25.84
N TYR A 203 1.32 -10.39 -25.49
CA TYR A 203 0.20 -10.54 -24.54
C TYR A 203 0.51 -10.04 -23.13
N SER A 204 -0.50 -9.52 -22.43
CA SER A 204 -0.39 -9.32 -20.99
C SER A 204 -0.54 -10.68 -20.31
N LEU A 205 0.39 -11.00 -19.43
CA LEU A 205 0.33 -12.21 -18.62
C LEU A 205 0.04 -11.84 -17.18
N ARG A 206 -0.72 -12.67 -16.49
CA ARG A 206 -0.89 -12.58 -15.04
C ARG A 206 -0.31 -13.81 -14.39
N ILE A 207 0.60 -13.60 -13.45
CA ILE A 207 1.14 -14.65 -12.59
C ILE A 207 0.36 -14.61 -11.28
N SER A 208 -0.35 -15.68 -10.97
CA SER A 208 -0.87 -15.90 -9.62
C SER A 208 0.26 -16.42 -8.75
N SER A 209 0.59 -15.66 -7.70
CA SER A 209 1.72 -15.96 -6.82
C SER A 209 1.26 -15.99 -5.36
N PRO A 210 1.46 -17.09 -4.64
CA PRO A 210 1.15 -17.12 -3.21
C PRO A 210 2.23 -16.37 -2.40
N SER A 211 1.80 -15.69 -1.32
CA SER A 211 2.70 -15.07 -0.33
C SER A 211 2.12 -15.26 1.08
N ASP A 212 2.95 -15.62 2.05
CA ASP A 212 2.56 -15.76 3.45
C ASP A 212 2.68 -14.45 4.24
N ASN A 213 3.24 -13.40 3.65
CA ASN A 213 3.27 -12.06 4.21
C ASN A 213 2.20 -11.16 3.60
N THR A 214 1.20 -10.87 4.43
CA THR A 214 0.08 -9.99 4.07
C THR A 214 0.54 -8.58 3.66
N GLY A 215 1.66 -8.09 4.17
CA GLY A 215 2.23 -6.81 3.77
C GLY A 215 2.79 -6.84 2.33
N ALA A 216 3.46 -7.93 1.97
CA ALA A 216 3.99 -8.11 0.61
C ALA A 216 2.83 -8.36 -0.37
N GLU A 217 1.87 -9.20 0.00
CA GLU A 217 0.63 -9.44 -0.76
C GLU A 217 -0.11 -8.13 -1.04
N ALA A 218 -0.42 -7.35 0.00
CA ALA A 218 -1.11 -6.07 -0.14
C ALA A 218 -0.30 -5.07 -0.97
N GLY A 219 1.01 -4.96 -0.72
CA GLY A 219 1.89 -4.03 -1.43
C GLY A 219 2.03 -4.37 -2.91
N VAL A 220 2.23 -5.63 -3.24
CA VAL A 220 2.28 -6.13 -4.62
C VAL A 220 0.95 -5.91 -5.33
N ASN A 221 -0.16 -6.07 -4.60
CA ASN A 221 -1.47 -5.86 -5.18
C ASN A 221 -1.85 -4.39 -5.37
N SER A 222 -1.32 -3.48 -4.55
CA SER A 222 -1.49 -2.04 -4.74
C SER A 222 -0.47 -1.44 -5.71
N LEU A 223 0.73 -2.04 -5.79
CA LEU A 223 1.95 -1.50 -6.40
C LEU A 223 2.33 -0.09 -5.91
N PHE A 224 1.87 0.27 -4.71
CA PHE A 224 2.05 1.61 -4.17
C PHE A 224 2.11 1.63 -2.64
N THR A 225 3.05 2.39 -2.11
CA THR A 225 3.12 2.78 -0.70
C THR A 225 3.98 4.03 -0.56
N THR A 226 3.78 4.80 0.50
CA THR A 226 4.63 5.94 0.88
C THR A 226 5.68 5.57 1.93
N LYS A 227 5.67 4.33 2.43
CA LYS A 227 6.61 3.86 3.45
C LYS A 227 7.91 3.39 2.82
N THR A 228 9.01 4.05 3.15
CA THR A 228 10.36 3.58 2.82
C THR A 228 10.81 2.49 3.80
N PRO A 229 11.63 1.50 3.36
CA PRO A 229 12.16 1.35 2.00
C PRO A 229 11.21 0.65 1.01
N LEU A 230 10.08 0.08 1.47
CA LEU A 230 9.14 -0.70 0.64
C LEU A 230 8.70 0.01 -0.64
N ALA A 231 8.54 1.33 -0.60
CA ALA A 231 8.22 2.17 -1.76
C ALA A 231 9.16 1.89 -2.95
N PHE A 232 10.48 1.77 -2.72
CA PHE A 232 11.46 1.51 -3.78
C PHE A 232 11.31 0.11 -4.39
N PHE A 233 11.00 -0.88 -3.56
CA PHE A 233 10.77 -2.26 -4.02
C PHE A 233 9.52 -2.34 -4.90
N LEU A 234 8.43 -1.70 -4.46
CA LEU A 234 7.18 -1.63 -5.23
C LEU A 234 7.34 -0.81 -6.51
N GLU A 235 8.14 0.26 -6.49
CA GLU A 235 8.50 1.01 -7.69
C GLU A 235 9.18 0.11 -8.74
N LYS A 236 10.19 -0.70 -8.34
CA LYS A 236 10.87 -1.61 -9.28
C LYS A 236 9.95 -2.72 -9.80
N LEU A 237 9.06 -3.23 -8.96
CA LEU A 237 8.04 -4.17 -9.38
C LEU A 237 7.06 -3.54 -10.38
N CYS A 238 6.57 -2.33 -10.10
CA CYS A 238 5.67 -1.59 -10.96
C CYS A 238 6.31 -1.29 -12.33
N ILE A 239 7.55 -0.79 -12.36
CA ILE A 239 8.30 -0.55 -13.60
C ILE A 239 8.47 -1.85 -14.38
N THR A 240 8.86 -2.94 -13.72
CA THR A 240 9.06 -4.24 -14.40
C THR A 240 7.75 -4.78 -14.95
N ALA A 241 6.66 -4.75 -14.18
CA ALA A 241 5.35 -5.22 -14.63
C ALA A 241 4.83 -4.39 -15.82
N THR A 242 5.01 -3.07 -15.77
CA THR A 242 4.57 -2.15 -16.83
C THR A 242 5.37 -2.36 -18.12
N THR A 243 6.69 -2.45 -18.01
CA THR A 243 7.57 -2.58 -19.19
C THR A 243 7.48 -3.95 -19.87
N THR A 244 7.11 -4.99 -19.12
CA THR A 244 7.06 -6.37 -19.62
C THR A 244 5.64 -6.83 -19.97
N GLY A 245 4.63 -6.13 -19.49
CA GLY A 245 3.22 -6.56 -19.57
C GLY A 245 2.89 -7.76 -18.67
N ILE A 246 3.83 -8.19 -17.80
CA ILE A 246 3.64 -9.29 -16.84
C ILE A 246 3.15 -8.70 -15.53
N GLN A 247 1.88 -8.95 -15.21
CA GLN A 247 1.27 -8.60 -13.95
C GLN A 247 1.45 -9.72 -12.93
N LEU A 248 1.49 -9.34 -11.66
CA LEU A 248 1.50 -10.26 -10.54
C LEU A 248 0.23 -10.06 -9.70
N ASP A 249 -0.39 -11.18 -9.34
CA ASP A 249 -1.58 -11.26 -8.51
C ASP A 249 -1.24 -12.09 -7.29
N ALA A 250 -0.96 -11.39 -6.19
CA ALA A 250 -0.54 -12.04 -4.97
C ALA A 250 -1.76 -12.51 -4.18
N SER A 251 -1.75 -13.75 -3.71
CA SER A 251 -2.78 -14.27 -2.82
C SER A 251 -2.17 -14.71 -1.51
N HIS A 252 -2.80 -14.35 -0.39
CA HIS A 252 -2.33 -14.81 0.90
C HIS A 252 -2.41 -16.35 1.01
N ILE A 253 -1.34 -16.96 1.51
CA ILE A 253 -1.32 -18.36 1.95
C ILE A 253 -0.88 -18.47 3.39
N SER A 254 -1.32 -19.50 4.09
CA SER A 254 -0.80 -19.76 5.44
C SER A 254 0.68 -20.13 5.36
N GLY A 255 1.48 -19.72 6.35
CA GLY A 255 2.91 -20.09 6.39
C GLY A 255 3.16 -21.60 6.37
N LYS A 256 2.21 -22.42 6.89
CA LYS A 256 2.26 -23.89 6.78
C LYS A 256 2.17 -24.40 5.34
N SER A 257 1.60 -23.62 4.44
CA SER A 257 1.51 -23.93 3.02
C SER A 257 2.73 -23.43 2.24
N ASN A 258 3.66 -22.71 2.88
CA ASN A 258 4.85 -22.13 2.28
C ASN A 258 6.13 -22.97 2.50
N GLU A 259 6.00 -24.19 3.04
CA GLU A 259 7.11 -25.05 3.47
C GLU A 259 8.17 -25.27 2.39
N LEU A 260 7.77 -25.40 1.12
CA LEU A 260 8.72 -25.59 0.01
C LEU A 260 9.60 -24.35 -0.20
N ALA A 261 9.01 -23.16 -0.29
CA ALA A 261 9.76 -21.93 -0.49
C ALA A 261 10.71 -21.67 0.69
N ASP A 262 10.23 -21.92 1.90
CA ASP A 262 11.00 -21.82 3.14
C ASP A 262 12.17 -22.82 3.17
N ALA A 263 11.96 -24.05 2.72
CA ALA A 263 13.01 -25.06 2.65
C ALA A 263 14.08 -24.69 1.61
N ILE A 264 13.66 -24.19 0.44
CA ILE A 264 14.57 -23.74 -0.62
C ILE A 264 15.36 -22.51 -0.16
N SER A 265 14.74 -21.52 0.51
CA SER A 265 15.43 -20.30 0.94
C SER A 265 16.46 -20.53 2.05
N ARG A 266 16.31 -21.62 2.81
CA ARG A 266 17.24 -22.05 3.88
C ARG A 266 18.29 -23.05 3.40
N TRP A 267 18.16 -23.58 2.19
CA TRP A 267 19.05 -24.62 1.68
C TRP A 267 20.43 -24.05 1.35
N ASN A 268 21.46 -24.69 1.90
CA ASN A 268 22.86 -24.24 1.79
C ASN A 268 23.63 -24.93 0.64
N PHE A 269 22.96 -25.73 -0.18
CA PHE A 269 23.55 -26.51 -1.29
C PHE A 269 24.51 -27.65 -0.87
N GLU A 270 24.57 -28.01 0.42
CA GLU A 270 25.42 -29.12 0.88
C GLU A 270 24.67 -30.46 0.87
N SER A 271 23.35 -30.44 1.04
CA SER A 271 22.47 -31.62 0.99
C SER A 271 21.73 -31.73 -0.34
N ASP A 272 21.03 -32.84 -0.55
CA ASP A 272 20.07 -32.97 -1.65
C ASP A 272 19.04 -31.81 -1.65
N PRO A 273 18.56 -31.39 -2.85
CA PRO A 273 17.55 -30.34 -2.97
C PRO A 273 16.27 -30.68 -2.20
N PRO A 274 15.68 -29.71 -1.48
CA PRO A 274 14.39 -29.90 -0.82
C PRO A 274 13.31 -30.35 -1.82
N ALA A 275 12.48 -31.29 -1.39
CA ALA A 275 11.27 -31.73 -2.09
C ALA A 275 11.45 -32.09 -3.59
N GLY A 276 12.62 -32.58 -3.99
CA GLY A 276 12.85 -33.06 -5.35
C GLY A 276 12.98 -31.95 -6.41
N VAL A 277 13.32 -30.73 -5.99
CA VAL A 277 13.58 -29.62 -6.93
C VAL A 277 14.77 -29.95 -7.82
N ASP A 278 14.56 -29.88 -9.14
CA ASP A 278 15.62 -30.07 -10.12
C ASP A 278 16.50 -28.82 -10.24
N ILE A 279 17.76 -28.95 -9.83
CA ILE A 279 18.77 -27.87 -9.90
C ILE A 279 19.00 -27.41 -11.34
N ALA A 280 18.77 -28.26 -12.35
CA ALA A 280 18.93 -27.89 -13.75
C ALA A 280 18.00 -26.72 -14.16
N ASN A 281 16.86 -26.54 -13.47
CA ASN A 281 15.91 -25.45 -13.72
C ASN A 281 16.21 -24.18 -12.93
N ARG A 282 17.35 -24.12 -12.23
CA ARG A 282 17.73 -22.98 -11.40
C ARG A 282 18.22 -21.80 -12.26
N SER A 283 17.48 -20.70 -12.22
CA SER A 283 17.95 -19.39 -12.68
C SER A 283 18.65 -18.61 -11.56
N ARG A 284 19.68 -17.85 -11.92
CA ARG A 284 20.42 -16.99 -11.00
C ARG A 284 20.20 -15.52 -11.35
N PHE A 285 19.96 -14.71 -10.33
CA PHE A 285 19.90 -13.26 -10.44
C PHE A 285 20.94 -12.64 -9.52
N THR A 286 21.64 -11.62 -10.01
CA THR A 286 22.32 -10.63 -9.18
C THR A 286 21.31 -9.62 -8.66
N LEU A 287 21.64 -8.88 -7.59
CA LEU A 287 20.76 -7.80 -7.13
C LEU A 287 20.57 -6.75 -8.24
N ARG A 288 21.63 -6.48 -9.02
CA ARG A 288 21.56 -5.59 -10.18
C ARG A 288 20.56 -6.05 -11.23
N ASP A 289 20.48 -7.35 -11.54
CA ASP A 289 19.51 -7.89 -12.52
C ASP A 289 18.06 -7.66 -12.08
N LEU A 290 17.81 -7.80 -10.78
CA LEU A 290 16.50 -7.55 -10.18
C LEU A 290 16.20 -6.04 -10.15
N TRP A 291 17.16 -5.23 -9.70
CA TRP A 291 16.95 -3.82 -9.35
C TRP A 291 17.02 -2.85 -10.52
N LEU A 292 17.99 -3.05 -11.42
CA LEU A 292 18.27 -2.18 -12.55
C LEU A 292 17.84 -2.91 -13.82
N GLY A 293 16.69 -2.52 -14.39
CA GLY A 293 16.07 -3.14 -15.57
C GLY A 293 16.85 -3.01 -16.86
N HIS A 294 18.06 -3.56 -16.93
CA HIS A 294 18.82 -3.64 -18.17
C HIS A 294 18.26 -4.81 -18.97
N ALA A 295 17.31 -4.51 -19.86
CA ALA A 295 17.09 -5.35 -21.02
C ALA A 295 18.32 -5.22 -21.91
N GLY A 296 19.33 -6.08 -21.69
CA GLY A 296 20.39 -6.25 -22.67
C GLY A 296 19.73 -6.65 -23.98
N VAL A 297 19.99 -5.88 -25.05
CA VAL A 297 19.46 -6.23 -26.37
C VAL A 297 19.99 -7.62 -26.70
N SER A 298 19.07 -8.55 -26.92
CA SER A 298 19.39 -9.95 -27.14
C SER A 298 18.58 -10.48 -28.31
N VAL A 299 19.15 -11.46 -29.01
CA VAL A 299 18.53 -12.03 -30.21
C VAL A 299 17.85 -13.34 -29.84
N TYR A 300 16.59 -13.46 -30.26
CA TYR A 300 15.80 -14.68 -30.10
C TYR A 300 15.24 -15.13 -31.46
N PRO A 301 15.40 -16.42 -31.83
CA PRO A 301 16.19 -17.45 -31.15
C PRO A 301 17.70 -17.14 -31.08
N THR A 302 18.40 -17.70 -30.11
CA THR A 302 19.85 -17.43 -29.86
C THR A 302 20.77 -17.78 -31.03
N HIS A 303 20.30 -18.62 -31.96
CA HIS A 303 21.03 -19.01 -33.17
C HIS A 303 20.74 -18.11 -34.38
N THR A 304 20.01 -17.01 -34.21
CA THR A 304 19.67 -16.09 -35.30
C THR A 304 20.90 -15.26 -35.69
N SER A 305 21.27 -15.27 -36.97
CA SER A 305 22.32 -14.40 -37.49
C SER A 305 21.76 -13.00 -37.76
N LEU A 306 22.35 -11.97 -37.16
CA LEU A 306 22.08 -10.58 -37.53
C LEU A 306 23.06 -10.10 -38.60
N SER A 307 22.58 -9.30 -39.54
CA SER A 307 23.45 -8.61 -40.52
C SER A 307 24.18 -7.40 -39.93
N TRP A 308 23.96 -7.08 -38.66
CA TRP A 308 24.56 -5.96 -37.93
C TRP A 308 24.86 -6.36 -36.48
N LEU A 309 25.71 -5.59 -35.79
CA LEU A 309 26.01 -5.78 -34.38
C LEU A 309 24.95 -5.13 -33.51
N LEU A 310 24.61 -5.76 -32.38
CA LEU A 310 23.72 -5.15 -31.39
C LEU A 310 24.38 -3.90 -30.78
N PRO A 311 23.62 -2.82 -30.54
CA PRO A 311 24.14 -1.69 -29.79
C PRO A 311 24.51 -2.17 -28.38
N ILE A 312 25.76 -1.90 -27.99
CA ILE A 312 26.32 -2.18 -26.67
C ILE A 312 25.78 -1.15 -25.68
#